data_AF-A0A925RVT0-F1
#
_entry.id   AF-A0A925RVT0-F1
#
_cell.length_a   1.000
_cell.length_b   1.000
_cell.length_c   1.000
_cell.angle_alpha   90.00
_cell.angle_beta   90.00
_cell.angle_gamma   90.00
#
_symmetry.space_group_name_H-M   'P 1'
#
loop_
_entity.id
_entity.type
_entity.pdbx_description
1 polymer ?
#
loop_
_entity_poly.entity_id
_entity_poly.type
_entity_poly.pdbx_seq_one_letter_code
_entity_poly.pdbx_strand_id
1 'polypeptide(L)'
;MTYLPLLGILVVVLGFALRLNPLLVVTVAAFVTGLLGGLGLVEVTSAFGRAFNDNRYISVVWIVLPVIGLLERHGLQQRARTLIAKLRGATTGRLLLVYLLFRQATAALGLTSVAGHPQTVRPLVAPMAEAAAEKAH
;
A
#
# COMPACT_ATOMS: atom_id res chain seq x y z
N MET A 1 -7.73 15.32 35.50
CA MET A 1 -7.54 15.19 34.04
C MET A 1 -6.06 15.02 33.78
N THR A 2 -5.61 13.80 33.46
CA THR A 2 -4.17 13.52 33.30
C THR A 2 -3.77 13.83 31.86
N TYR A 3 -3.15 14.99 31.65
CA TYR A 3 -2.67 15.44 30.32
C TYR A 3 -1.33 14.82 29.92
N LEU A 4 -0.67 14.09 30.83
CA LEU A 4 0.65 13.47 30.61
C LEU A 4 0.73 12.57 29.36
N PRO A 5 -0.29 11.78 28.97
CA PRO A 5 -0.24 10.96 27.76
C PRO A 5 -0.08 11.79 26.47
N LEU A 6 -0.46 13.07 26.48
CA LEU A 6 -0.30 13.98 25.32
C LEU A 6 1.16 14.30 25.02
N LEU A 7 2.10 14.02 25.95
CA LEU A 7 3.53 14.18 25.69
C LEU A 7 4.01 13.34 24.49
N GLY A 8 3.36 12.22 24.17
CA GLY A 8 3.66 11.48 22.95
C GLY A 8 3.45 12.29 21.67
N ILE A 9 2.48 13.21 21.64
CA ILE A 9 2.26 14.12 20.50
C ILE A 9 3.46 15.06 20.35
N LEU A 10 3.99 15.60 21.46
CA LEU A 10 5.19 16.43 21.44
C LEU A 10 6.40 15.65 20.91
N VAL A 11 6.55 14.36 21.27
CA VAL A 11 7.60 13.48 20.71
C VAL A 11 7.46 13.35 19.19
N VAL A 12 6.24 13.18 18.67
CA VAL A 12 6.00 13.11 17.21
C VAL A 12 6.37 14.43 16.53
N VAL A 13 5.90 15.56 17.06
CA VAL A 13 6.16 16.89 16.49
C VAL A 13 7.66 17.19 16.46
N LEU A 14 8.36 16.97 17.57
CA LEU A 14 9.82 17.19 17.64
C LEU A 14 10.58 16.21 16.74
N GLY A 15 10.19 14.94 16.72
CA GLY A 15 10.84 13.93 15.88
C GLY A 15 10.75 14.26 14.39
N PHE A 16 9.59 14.71 13.91
CA PHE A 16 9.43 15.14 12.53
C PHE A 16 10.09 16.49 12.24
N ALA A 17 10.04 17.45 13.17
CA ALA A 17 10.75 18.72 13.02
C ALA A 17 12.27 18.52 12.84
N LEU A 18 12.83 17.54 13.56
CA LEU A 18 14.23 17.12 13.45
C LEU A 18 14.51 16.17 12.29
N ARG A 19 13.50 15.84 11.46
CA ARG A 19 13.60 14.92 10.30
C ARG A 19 14.15 13.53 10.66
N LEU A 20 13.86 13.06 11.88
CA LEU A 20 14.23 11.71 12.31
C LEU A 20 13.41 10.66 11.55
N ASN A 21 13.89 9.40 11.59
CA ASN A 21 13.21 8.30 10.94
C ASN A 21 11.75 8.18 11.46
N PRO A 22 10.73 8.32 10.59
CA PRO A 22 9.32 8.29 10.98
C PRO A 22 8.92 7.06 11.79
N LEU A 23 9.45 5.89 11.44
CA LEU A 23 9.13 4.64 12.15
C LEU A 23 9.61 4.71 13.60
N LEU A 24 10.86 5.16 13.81
CA LEU A 24 11.42 5.29 15.15
C LEU A 24 10.63 6.31 15.98
N VAL A 25 10.34 7.48 15.40
CA VAL A 25 9.58 8.55 16.07
C VAL A 25 8.21 8.05 16.53
N VAL A 26 7.46 7.38 15.65
CA VAL A 26 6.13 6.85 15.97
C VAL A 26 6.21 5.76 17.02
N THR A 27 7.19 4.85 16.94
CA THR A 27 7.39 3.81 17.97
C THR A 27 7.66 4.43 19.33
N VAL A 28 8.64 5.34 19.44
CA VAL A 28 8.98 5.99 20.72
C VAL A 28 7.80 6.78 21.27
N ALA A 29 7.08 7.52 20.42
CA ALA A 29 5.90 8.27 20.84
C ALA A 29 4.80 7.35 21.40
N ALA A 30 4.54 6.21 20.76
CA ALA A 30 3.55 5.25 21.24
C ALA A 30 3.98 4.59 22.57
N PHE A 31 5.28 4.32 22.76
CA PHE A 31 5.79 3.89 24.08
C PHE A 31 5.62 4.96 25.15
N VAL A 32 5.96 6.22 24.84
CA VAL A 32 5.80 7.35 25.76
C VAL A 32 4.33 7.54 26.15
N THR A 33 3.41 7.55 25.17
CA THR A 33 1.97 7.66 25.42
C THR A 33 1.45 6.49 26.24
N GLY A 34 1.84 5.25 25.90
CA GLY A 34 1.38 4.05 26.59
C GLY A 34 1.80 4.04 28.06
N LEU A 35 3.08 4.29 28.33
CA LEU A 35 3.63 4.32 29.69
C LEU A 35 3.02 5.46 30.53
N LEU A 36 2.90 6.66 29.96
CA LEU A 36 2.27 7.80 30.63
C LEU A 36 0.76 7.66 30.79
N GLY A 37 0.14 6.81 29.97
CA GLY A 37 -1.26 6.37 30.10
C GLY A 37 -1.49 5.32 31.19
N GLY A 38 -0.44 4.91 31.90
CA GLY A 38 -0.51 3.93 32.99
C GLY A 38 -0.35 2.48 32.55
N LEU A 39 -0.05 2.21 31.28
CA LEU A 39 0.26 0.87 30.81
C LEU A 39 1.68 0.47 31.25
N GLY A 40 1.85 -0.79 31.66
CA GLY A 40 3.19 -1.35 31.90
C GLY A 40 3.97 -1.57 30.59
N LEU A 41 5.31 -1.72 30.67
CA LEU A 41 6.16 -2.00 29.49
C LEU A 41 5.70 -3.24 28.70
N VAL A 42 5.31 -4.29 29.41
CA VAL A 42 4.80 -5.54 28.81
C VAL A 42 3.45 -5.30 28.14
N GLU A 43 2.58 -4.50 28.74
CA GLU A 43 1.25 -4.19 28.20
C GLU A 43 1.35 -3.36 26.91
N VAL A 44 2.21 -2.34 26.90
CA VAL A 44 2.50 -1.55 25.69
C VAL A 44 3.00 -2.45 24.57
N THR A 45 3.96 -3.33 24.87
CA THR A 45 4.49 -4.29 23.89
C THR A 45 3.40 -5.25 23.39
N SER A 46 2.51 -5.71 24.29
CA SER A 46 1.38 -6.56 23.93
C SER A 46 0.35 -5.83 23.05
N ALA A 47 0.15 -4.53 23.26
CA ALA A 47 -0.75 -3.70 22.48
C ALA A 47 -0.20 -3.50 21.06
N PHE A 48 1.11 -3.31 20.92
CA PHE A 48 1.78 -3.33 19.62
C PHE A 48 1.62 -4.67 18.90
N GLY A 49 1.81 -5.79 19.59
CA GLY A 49 1.64 -7.12 19.02
C GLY A 49 0.20 -7.39 18.55
N ARG A 50 -0.79 -6.97 19.35
CA ARG A 50 -2.21 -7.01 18.97
C ARG A 50 -2.49 -6.14 17.75
N ALA A 51 -2.06 -4.89 17.76
CA ALA A 51 -2.22 -3.99 16.62
C ALA A 51 -1.59 -4.54 15.33
N PHE A 52 -0.44 -5.21 15.43
CA PHE A 52 0.21 -5.84 14.28
C PHE A 52 -0.59 -7.04 13.76
N ASN A 53 -1.13 -7.88 14.65
CA ASN A 53 -1.97 -9.01 14.28
C ASN A 53 -3.33 -8.57 13.68
N ASP A 54 -3.95 -7.53 14.24
CA ASP A 54 -5.20 -6.97 13.72
C ASP A 54 -4.98 -6.35 12.33
N ASN A 55 -3.81 -5.74 12.12
CA ASN A 55 -3.39 -5.20 10.83
C ASN A 55 -2.55 -6.19 10.00
N ARG A 56 -2.75 -7.50 10.19
CA ARG A 56 -2.00 -8.55 9.46
C ARG A 56 -2.10 -8.42 7.93
N TYR A 57 -3.11 -7.72 7.40
CA TYR A 57 -3.19 -7.41 5.97
C TYR A 57 -1.96 -6.63 5.46
N ILE A 58 -1.29 -5.83 6.29
CA ILE A 58 -0.05 -5.11 5.94
C ILE A 58 1.05 -6.12 5.56
N SER A 59 1.08 -7.27 6.23
CA SER A 59 2.05 -8.33 5.97
C SER A 59 1.86 -9.03 4.62
N VAL A 60 0.68 -8.89 3.99
CA VAL A 60 0.38 -9.48 2.67
C VAL A 60 1.32 -8.94 1.59
N VAL A 61 1.81 -7.70 1.72
CA VAL A 61 2.76 -7.10 0.79
C VAL A 61 4.02 -7.95 0.64
N TRP A 62 4.48 -8.59 1.71
CA TRP A 62 5.66 -9.47 1.70
C TRP A 62 5.46 -10.76 0.88
N ILE A 63 4.21 -11.20 0.72
CA ILE A 63 3.86 -12.35 -0.13
C ILE A 63 3.58 -11.88 -1.57
N VAL A 64 2.90 -10.75 -1.73
CA VAL A 64 2.53 -10.22 -3.05
C VAL A 64 3.76 -9.86 -3.89
N LEU A 65 4.79 -9.27 -3.29
CA LEU A 65 6.03 -8.91 -3.99
C LEU A 65 6.73 -10.11 -4.70
N PRO A 66 7.07 -11.21 -4.00
CA PRO A 66 7.69 -12.37 -4.65
C PRO A 66 6.75 -13.04 -5.65
N VAL A 67 5.43 -13.05 -5.41
CA VAL A 67 4.44 -13.56 -6.37
C VAL A 67 4.46 -12.73 -7.65
N ILE A 68 4.46 -11.40 -7.56
CA ILE A 68 4.60 -10.52 -8.72
C ILE A 68 5.91 -10.80 -9.45
N GLY A 69 7.04 -10.89 -8.73
CA GLY A 69 8.33 -11.22 -9.32
C GLY A 69 8.32 -12.56 -10.06
N LEU A 70 7.63 -13.58 -9.52
CA LEU A 70 7.47 -14.87 -10.17
C LEU A 70 6.63 -14.75 -11.45
N LEU A 71 5.51 -14.03 -11.40
CA LEU A 71 4.64 -13.83 -12.56
C LEU A 71 5.35 -13.05 -13.67
N GLU A 72 6.09 -12.00 -13.32
CA GLU A 72 6.92 -11.24 -14.27
C GLU A 72 7.99 -12.12 -14.91
N ARG A 73 8.67 -12.97 -14.10
CA ARG A 73 9.65 -13.94 -14.62
C ARG A 73 9.03 -14.97 -15.57
N HIS A 74 7.78 -15.36 -15.36
CA HIS A 74 7.05 -16.29 -16.23
C HIS A 74 6.34 -15.60 -17.41
N GLY A 75 6.63 -14.33 -17.67
CA GLY A 75 6.19 -13.65 -18.88
C GLY A 75 4.85 -12.94 -18.77
N LEU A 76 4.36 -12.63 -17.57
CA LEU A 76 3.09 -11.91 -17.36
C LEU A 76 3.02 -10.64 -18.21
N GLN A 77 4.08 -9.83 -18.20
CA GLN A 77 4.11 -8.55 -18.92
C GLN A 77 4.05 -8.75 -20.44
N GLN A 78 4.76 -9.75 -20.97
CA GLN A 78 4.76 -10.12 -22.39
C GLN A 78 3.38 -10.59 -22.82
N ARG A 79 2.70 -11.38 -21.96
CA ARG A 79 1.34 -11.82 -22.23
C ARG A 79 0.36 -10.65 -22.22
N ALA A 80 0.49 -9.72 -21.28
CA ALA A 80 -0.34 -8.52 -21.19
C ALA A 80 -0.21 -7.64 -22.46
N ARG A 81 1.03 -7.42 -22.93
CA ARG A 81 1.32 -6.73 -24.20
C ARG A 81 0.68 -7.43 -25.40
N THR A 82 0.80 -8.75 -25.48
CA THR A 82 0.21 -9.53 -26.58
C THR A 82 -1.32 -9.44 -26.59
N LEU A 83 -1.95 -9.45 -25.40
CA LEU A 83 -3.40 -9.35 -25.26
C LEU A 83 -3.91 -7.99 -25.73
N ILE A 84 -3.30 -6.89 -25.28
CA ILE A 84 -3.72 -5.55 -25.69
C ILE A 84 -3.46 -5.31 -27.18
N ALA A 85 -2.37 -5.85 -27.72
CA ALA A 85 -2.05 -5.76 -29.15
C ALA A 85 -3.11 -6.45 -30.02
N LYS A 86 -3.75 -7.53 -29.55
CA LYS A 86 -4.84 -8.22 -30.26
C LYS A 86 -6.17 -7.47 -30.23
N LEU A 87 -6.38 -6.60 -29.23
CA LEU A 87 -7.61 -5.82 -29.13
C LEU A 87 -7.63 -4.69 -30.16
N ARG A 88 -8.69 -4.65 -30.98
CA ARG A 88 -8.92 -3.56 -31.95
C ARG A 88 -9.49 -2.34 -31.22
N GLY A 89 -8.92 -1.16 -31.47
CA GLY A 89 -9.37 0.10 -30.86
C GLY A 89 -8.99 0.29 -29.38
N ALA A 90 -8.08 -0.55 -28.85
CA ALA A 90 -7.48 -0.36 -27.55
C ALA A 90 -6.47 0.79 -27.61
N THR A 91 -6.80 1.91 -26.96
CA THR A 91 -5.90 3.05 -26.77
C THR A 91 -5.50 3.13 -25.30
N THR A 92 -4.36 3.75 -25.00
CA THR A 92 -3.89 3.96 -23.63
C THR A 92 -4.95 4.65 -22.76
N GLY A 93 -5.62 5.68 -23.29
CA GLY A 93 -6.70 6.39 -22.59
C GLY A 93 -7.90 5.50 -22.26
N ARG A 94 -8.37 4.67 -23.21
CA ARG A 94 -9.48 3.74 -22.98
C ARG A 94 -9.12 2.67 -21.95
N LEU A 95 -7.89 2.15 -22.01
CA LEU A 95 -7.40 1.18 -21.04
C LEU A 95 -7.40 1.76 -19.61
N LEU A 96 -6.85 2.96 -19.43
CA LEU A 96 -6.81 3.62 -18.12
C LEU A 96 -8.20 3.95 -17.60
N LEU A 97 -9.12 4.37 -18.49
CA LEU A 97 -10.51 4.64 -18.13
C LEU A 97 -11.21 3.37 -17.63
N VAL A 98 -11.03 2.23 -18.29
CA VAL A 98 -11.57 0.93 -17.84
C VAL A 98 -10.97 0.52 -16.49
N TYR A 99 -9.65 0.66 -16.32
CA TYR A 99 -8.97 0.34 -15.05
C TYR A 99 -9.50 1.21 -13.89
N LEU A 100 -9.65 2.51 -14.11
CA LEU A 100 -10.16 3.44 -13.09
C LEU A 100 -11.63 3.17 -12.78
N LEU A 101 -12.49 2.96 -13.79
CA LEU A 101 -13.89 2.61 -13.57
C LEU A 101 -14.03 1.31 -12.77
N PHE A 102 -13.25 0.29 -13.10
CA PHE A 102 -13.22 -0.96 -12.36
C PHE A 102 -12.83 -0.73 -10.88
N ARG A 103 -11.80 0.10 -10.64
CA ARG A 103 -11.39 0.45 -9.26
C ARG A 103 -12.45 1.23 -8.51
N GLN A 104 -13.13 2.19 -9.16
CA GLN A 104 -14.18 2.96 -8.50
C GLN A 104 -15.40 2.09 -8.20
N ALA A 105 -15.79 1.21 -9.11
CA ALA A 105 -16.90 0.28 -8.90
C ALA A 105 -16.61 -0.70 -7.76
N THR A 106 -15.41 -1.29 -7.72
CA THR A 106 -15.00 -2.19 -6.63
C THR A 106 -14.91 -1.45 -5.30
N ALA A 107 -14.36 -0.23 -5.27
CA ALA A 107 -14.34 0.60 -4.07
C ALA A 107 -15.75 0.95 -3.57
N ALA A 108 -16.69 1.25 -4.48
CA ALA A 108 -18.08 1.53 -4.13
C ALA A 108 -18.79 0.33 -3.48
N LEU A 109 -18.37 -0.91 -3.81
CA LEU A 109 -18.84 -2.14 -3.19
C LEU A 109 -18.08 -2.50 -1.89
N GLY A 110 -17.22 -1.61 -1.39
CA GLY A 110 -16.41 -1.83 -0.18
C GLY A 110 -15.11 -2.60 -0.42
N LEU A 111 -14.80 -2.96 -1.67
CA LEU A 111 -13.58 -3.68 -2.06
C LEU A 111 -12.44 -2.72 -2.42
N THR A 112 -12.08 -1.85 -1.48
CA THR A 112 -11.11 -0.74 -1.69
C THR A 112 -9.68 -1.21 -1.97
N SER A 113 -9.35 -2.45 -1.63
CA SER A 113 -8.02 -3.05 -1.82
C SER A 113 -7.86 -3.75 -3.17
N VAL A 114 -8.92 -3.94 -3.94
CA VAL A 114 -8.86 -4.65 -5.23
C VAL A 114 -8.18 -3.81 -6.30
N ALA A 115 -7.30 -4.46 -7.07
CA ALA A 115 -6.52 -3.82 -8.16
C ALA A 115 -5.69 -2.59 -7.74
N GLY A 116 -5.24 -2.58 -6.47
CA GLY A 116 -4.40 -1.53 -5.89
C GLY A 116 -3.12 -1.21 -6.70
N HIS A 117 -2.59 0.00 -6.47
CA HIS A 117 -1.47 0.55 -7.24
C HIS A 117 -0.21 -0.35 -7.25
N PRO A 118 0.26 -0.90 -6.11
CA PRO A 118 1.49 -1.71 -6.09
C PRO A 118 1.37 -3.03 -6.85
N GLN A 119 0.17 -3.62 -6.85
CA GLN A 119 -0.07 -4.99 -7.27
C GLN A 119 -0.55 -5.14 -8.71
N THR A 120 -1.07 -4.08 -9.33
CA THR A 120 -1.68 -4.16 -10.66
C THR A 120 -1.06 -3.20 -11.66
N VAL A 121 -0.58 -2.03 -11.23
CA VAL A 121 -0.11 -1.02 -12.17
C VAL A 121 1.19 -1.43 -12.84
N ARG A 122 2.24 -1.70 -12.06
CA ARG A 122 3.55 -2.07 -12.61
C ARG A 122 3.53 -3.40 -13.40
N PRO A 123 2.97 -4.51 -12.89
CA PRO A 123 3.07 -5.79 -13.60
C PRO A 123 2.10 -5.94 -14.77
N LEU A 124 1.04 -5.13 -14.86
CA LEU A 124 -0.04 -5.35 -15.84
C LEU A 124 -0.45 -4.07 -16.58
N VAL A 125 -0.87 -3.02 -15.89
CA VAL A 125 -1.42 -1.81 -16.54
C VAL A 125 -0.35 -1.08 -17.34
N ALA A 126 0.85 -0.89 -16.77
CA ALA A 126 1.96 -0.22 -17.42
C ALA A 126 2.38 -0.91 -18.75
N PRO A 127 2.70 -2.22 -18.78
CA PRO A 127 3.07 -2.86 -20.05
C PRO A 127 1.94 -2.87 -21.08
N MET A 128 0.67 -2.92 -20.67
CA MET A 128 -0.46 -2.81 -21.60
C MET A 128 -0.64 -1.38 -22.14
N ALA A 129 -0.43 -0.36 -21.30
CA ALA A 129 -0.53 1.04 -21.68
C ALA A 129 0.56 1.43 -22.69
N GLU A 130 1.79 0.95 -22.47
CA GLU A 130 2.93 1.10 -23.39
C GLU A 130 2.63 0.46 -24.74
N ALA A 131 2.23 -0.82 -24.76
CA ALA A 131 1.92 -1.50 -26.02
C ALA A 131 0.70 -0.92 -26.77
N ALA A 132 -0.28 -0.37 -26.05
CA ALA A 132 -1.40 0.34 -26.66
C ALA A 132 -0.97 1.68 -27.29
N ALA A 133 0.03 2.35 -26.71
CA ALA A 133 0.60 3.59 -27.25
C ALA A 133 1.45 3.31 -28.49
N GLU A 134 2.31 2.28 -28.45
CA GLU A 134 3.15 1.87 -29.59
C GLU A 134 2.32 1.50 -30.82
N LYS A 135 1.13 0.90 -30.65
CA LYS A 135 0.23 0.54 -31.75
C LYS A 135 -0.50 1.74 -32.37
N ALA A 136 -0.60 2.84 -31.64
CA ALA A 136 -1.31 4.04 -32.09
C ALA A 136 -0.43 4.98 -32.92
N HIS A 137 0.89 4.76 -32.92
CA HIS A 137 1.89 5.41 -33.76
C HIS A 137 2.33 4.50 -34.90
#